data_AF-A0A1D1VV89-F1
#
_entry.id   AF-A0A1D1VV89-F1
#
_cell.length_a   1.000
_cell.length_b   1.000
_cell.length_c   1.000
_cell.angle_alpha   90.00
_cell.angle_beta   90.00
_cell.angle_gamma   90.00
#
_symmetry.space_group_name_H-M   'P 1'
#
loop_
_entity.id
_entity.type
_entity.pdbx_description
1 polymer ?
#
loop_
_entity_poly.entity_id
_entity_poly.type
_entity_poly.pdbx_seq_one_letter_code
_entity_poly.pdbx_strand_id
1 'polypeptide(L)'
;MAARCSSETSVTPEGPPPAPAHLTSTIKRPKRRFMKSHPEMELALAAVNDGMSIRMAAAIYDIPHKTLGNKFNGKHQKKVGRPNTFTLEEEAEIREILVRCSKIGVPLGKRSLIKIVKPSPLRKFLRRNREVSLRILSALSFKKSREWTAARCQEWISLLQNLSDEGFLDNPSGIWNLDESGFRLAELYDRIYAERGVNEAVVT
;
A
#
# COMPACT_ATOMS: atom_id res chain seq x y z
N MET A 1 81.90 -56.95 11.62
CA MET A 1 80.67 -57.76 11.40
C MET A 1 79.82 -57.60 12.66
N ALA A 2 78.72 -56.86 12.58
CA ALA A 2 77.35 -57.42 12.54
C ALA A 2 76.95 -58.00 13.92
N ALA A 3 75.84 -57.70 14.58
CA ALA A 3 74.59 -57.08 14.17
C ALA A 3 73.72 -56.76 15.42
N ARG A 4 72.79 -55.82 15.24
CA ARG A 4 71.39 -55.77 15.73
C ARG A 4 71.07 -55.63 17.22
N CYS A 5 70.49 -54.46 17.53
CA CYS A 5 69.32 -54.26 18.38
C CYS A 5 68.16 -55.24 18.07
N SER A 6 67.38 -55.63 19.08
CA SER A 6 65.92 -55.37 19.18
C SER A 6 65.29 -55.92 20.48
N SER A 7 64.08 -55.41 20.76
CA SER A 7 63.07 -55.71 21.80
C SER A 7 63.21 -54.90 23.11
N GLU A 8 62.58 -53.72 23.21
CA GLU A 8 61.13 -53.39 23.35
C GLU A 8 60.57 -53.61 24.76
N THR A 9 60.26 -52.52 25.46
CA THR A 9 59.04 -52.45 26.30
C THR A 9 58.55 -50.99 26.39
N SER A 10 57.44 -50.76 25.68
CA SER A 10 56.34 -49.80 25.89
C SER A 10 56.54 -48.56 26.78
N VAL A 11 56.54 -47.39 26.15
CA VAL A 11 56.10 -46.12 26.76
C VAL A 11 54.86 -45.67 25.99
N THR A 12 53.71 -45.63 26.66
CA THR A 12 52.48 -44.97 26.18
C THR A 12 52.70 -43.46 26.11
N PRO A 13 52.43 -42.79 24.97
CA PRO A 13 52.48 -41.34 24.89
C PRO A 13 51.15 -40.76 25.35
N GLU A 14 51.17 -40.01 26.45
CA GLU A 14 50.10 -39.11 26.85
C GLU A 14 49.81 -38.13 25.70
N GLY A 15 48.53 -38.05 25.31
CA GLY A 15 48.08 -37.16 24.24
C GLY A 15 48.21 -35.68 24.62
N PRO A 16 48.33 -34.77 23.64
CA PRO A 16 48.55 -33.35 23.91
C PRO A 16 47.35 -32.71 24.62
N PRO A 17 47.58 -31.75 25.54
CA PRO A 17 46.50 -31.10 26.27
C PRO A 17 45.59 -30.30 25.32
N PRO A 18 44.27 -30.24 25.60
CA PRO A 18 43.32 -29.54 24.76
C PRO A 18 43.61 -28.03 24.74
N ALA A 19 43.61 -27.45 23.54
CA ALA A 19 43.86 -26.04 23.29
C ALA A 19 42.86 -25.13 24.03
N PRO A 20 43.28 -23.94 24.50
CA PRO A 20 42.41 -23.04 25.25
C PRO A 20 41.26 -22.53 24.37
N ALA A 21 40.05 -22.58 24.91
CA ALA A 21 38.84 -22.12 24.26
C ALA A 21 38.97 -20.63 23.88
N HIS A 22 39.14 -20.37 22.57
CA HIS A 22 39.07 -19.01 22.04
C HIS A 22 37.68 -18.44 22.33
N LEU A 23 37.64 -17.43 23.21
CA LEU A 23 36.49 -16.55 23.42
C LEU A 23 36.12 -15.90 22.08
N THR A 24 35.16 -16.48 21.37
CA THR A 24 34.51 -15.85 20.22
C THR A 24 33.58 -14.76 20.74
N SER A 25 34.16 -13.61 21.07
CA SER A 25 33.38 -12.41 21.40
C SER A 25 32.65 -11.95 20.13
N THR A 26 31.41 -12.40 19.97
CA THR A 26 30.49 -11.92 18.93
C THR A 26 29.95 -10.55 19.34
N ILE A 27 30.84 -9.56 19.46
CA ILE A 27 30.44 -8.16 19.68
C ILE A 27 29.78 -7.68 18.39
N LYS A 28 28.45 -7.74 18.34
CA LYS A 28 27.66 -7.16 17.26
C LYS A 28 27.88 -5.65 17.28
N ARG A 29 28.63 -5.14 16.29
CA ARG A 29 28.87 -3.70 16.11
C ARG A 29 27.53 -2.96 16.06
N PRO A 30 27.35 -1.87 16.82
CA PRO A 30 26.11 -1.11 16.79
C PRO A 30 25.85 -0.59 15.37
N LYS A 31 24.63 -0.78 14.87
CA LYS A 31 24.21 -0.25 13.57
C LYS A 31 24.35 1.28 13.59
N ARG A 32 25.14 1.85 12.68
CA ARG A 32 25.25 3.31 12.51
C ARG A 32 23.85 3.88 12.30
N ARG A 33 23.36 4.67 13.26
CA ARG A 33 22.12 5.43 13.11
C ARG A 33 22.41 6.59 12.16
N PHE A 34 21.81 6.54 10.97
CA PHE A 34 21.84 7.68 10.05
C PHE A 34 20.85 8.73 10.57
N MET A 35 21.33 9.86 11.09
CA MET A 35 20.47 11.01 11.40
C MET A 35 19.96 11.59 10.07
N LYS A 36 18.64 11.50 9.87
CA LYS A 36 17.97 11.84 8.61
C LYS A 36 17.77 13.35 8.41
N SER A 37 17.79 14.14 9.50
CA SER A 37 17.50 15.57 9.47
C SER A 37 18.27 16.29 10.57
N HIS A 38 19.01 17.34 10.19
CA HIS A 38 19.50 18.35 11.14
C HIS A 38 18.53 19.54 11.03
N PRO A 39 17.88 19.97 12.13
CA PRO A 39 16.95 21.10 12.11
C PRO A 39 17.64 22.40 11.68
N GLU A 40 18.92 22.57 12.01
CA GLU A 40 19.72 23.76 11.69
C GLU A 40 20.39 23.71 10.30
N MET A 41 20.03 22.73 9.45
CA MET A 41 20.68 22.55 8.16
C MET A 41 20.49 23.75 7.22
N GLU A 42 19.32 24.38 7.22
CA GLU A 42 19.04 25.52 6.36
C GLU A 42 19.84 26.76 6.79
N LEU A 43 19.95 27.00 8.10
CA LEU A 43 20.78 28.06 8.67
C LEU A 43 22.26 27.85 8.34
N ALA A 44 22.74 26.62 8.45
CA ALA A 44 24.12 26.27 8.09
C ALA A 44 24.41 26.47 6.59
N LEU A 45 23.44 26.19 5.71
CA LEU A 45 23.58 26.42 4.27
C LEU A 45 23.57 27.92 3.93
N ALA A 46 22.73 28.71 4.63
CA ALA A 46 22.71 30.17 4.49
C ALA A 46 24.06 30.78 4.91
N ALA A 47 24.57 30.41 6.09
CA ALA A 47 25.87 30.90 6.56
C ALA A 47 27.03 30.57 5.60
N VAL A 48 27.02 29.39 4.96
CA VAL A 48 28.02 29.03 3.96
C VAL A 48 27.86 29.86 2.67
N ASN A 49 26.63 30.15 2.25
CA ASN A 49 26.38 31.06 1.12
C ASN A 49 26.81 32.50 1.44
N ASP A 50 26.67 32.94 2.69
CA ASP A 50 27.10 34.26 3.19
C ASP A 50 28.64 34.38 3.32
N GLY A 51 29.39 33.32 3.00
CA GLY A 51 30.85 33.31 2.93
C GLY A 51 31.55 32.54 4.07
N MET A 52 30.80 31.92 4.99
CA MET A 52 31.40 31.09 6.04
C MET A 52 31.96 29.79 5.45
N SER A 53 33.14 29.35 5.92
CA SER A 53 33.68 28.06 5.47
C SER A 53 32.80 26.89 5.93
N ILE A 54 32.67 25.85 5.09
CA ILE A 54 31.89 24.63 5.41
C ILE A 54 32.37 24.00 6.73
N ARG A 55 33.67 24.08 7.04
CA ARG A 55 34.24 23.57 8.29
C ARG A 55 33.80 24.39 9.51
N MET A 56 33.75 25.71 9.41
CA MET A 56 33.25 26.57 10.49
C MET A 56 31.75 26.37 10.70
N ALA A 57 30.97 26.39 9.62
CA ALA A 57 29.53 26.17 9.71
C ALA A 57 29.21 24.78 10.29
N ALA A 58 29.95 23.73 9.90
CA ALA A 58 29.81 22.39 10.47
C ALA A 58 30.03 22.36 11.99
N ALA A 59 30.98 23.14 12.51
CA ALA A 59 31.26 23.22 13.94
C ALA A 59 30.23 24.04 14.72
N ILE A 60 29.76 25.15 14.14
CA ILE A 60 28.80 26.06 14.79
C ILE A 60 27.40 25.42 14.88
N TYR A 61 26.96 24.76 13.82
CA TYR A 61 25.61 24.17 13.73
C TYR A 61 25.57 22.67 14.09
N ASP A 62 26.67 22.11 14.61
CA ASP A 62 26.84 20.69 14.95
C ASP A 62 26.37 19.72 13.83
N ILE A 63 26.79 20.00 12.60
CA ILE A 63 26.47 19.19 11.42
C ILE A 63 27.76 18.53 10.94
N PRO A 64 27.79 17.20 10.73
CA PRO A 64 28.96 16.53 10.19
C PRO A 64 29.41 17.19 8.88
N HIS A 65 30.69 17.60 8.82
CA HIS A 65 31.28 18.32 7.69
C HIS A 65 30.96 17.72 6.32
N LYS A 66 31.03 16.38 6.19
CA LYS A 66 30.68 15.67 4.95
C LYS A 66 29.19 15.80 4.58
N THR A 67 28.30 15.81 5.56
CA THR A 67 26.85 15.96 5.34
C THR A 67 26.52 17.35 4.83
N LEU A 68 27.07 18.39 5.49
CA LEU A 68 26.89 19.78 5.07
C LEU A 68 27.48 20.00 3.67
N GLY A 69 28.71 19.53 3.43
CA GLY A 69 29.34 19.62 2.11
C GLY A 69 28.61 18.85 1.01
N ASN A 70 28.04 17.68 1.30
CA ASN A 70 27.23 16.94 0.32
C ASN A 70 25.95 17.69 -0.04
N LYS A 71 25.28 18.30 0.95
CA LYS A 71 24.08 19.11 0.72
C LYS A 71 24.37 20.40 -0.05
N PHE A 72 25.44 21.12 0.33
CA PHE A 72 25.88 22.33 -0.36
C PHE A 72 26.21 22.04 -1.84
N ASN A 73 26.91 20.94 -2.11
CA ASN A 73 27.23 20.51 -3.48
C ASN A 73 26.07 19.80 -4.22
N GLY A 74 24.85 19.81 -3.66
CA GLY A 74 23.67 19.20 -4.29
C GLY A 74 23.75 17.68 -4.49
N LYS A 75 24.65 16.98 -3.78
CA LYS A 75 24.77 15.52 -3.88
C LYS A 75 23.53 14.87 -3.25
N HIS A 76 22.97 13.88 -3.94
CA HIS A 76 21.79 13.11 -3.51
C HIS A 76 20.50 13.92 -3.30
N GLN A 77 20.26 14.99 -4.07
CA GLN A 77 18.96 15.71 -4.04
C GLN A 77 17.77 14.86 -4.51
N LYS A 78 18.03 13.86 -5.35
CA LYS A 78 16.98 12.96 -5.84
C LYS A 78 16.45 12.07 -4.72
N LYS A 79 15.14 11.82 -4.73
CA LYS A 79 14.49 10.88 -3.83
C LYS A 79 15.19 9.53 -3.90
N VAL A 80 15.66 9.04 -2.76
CA VAL A 80 16.35 7.75 -2.67
C VAL A 80 15.37 6.63 -2.98
N GLY A 81 15.70 5.78 -3.96
CA GLY A 81 14.94 4.59 -4.34
C GLY A 81 14.56 4.56 -5.81
N ARG A 82 13.84 3.49 -6.20
CA ARG A 82 13.34 3.32 -7.58
C ARG A 82 12.37 4.48 -7.90
N PRO A 83 12.52 5.15 -9.05
CA PRO A 83 11.57 6.17 -9.48
C PRO A 83 10.16 5.59 -9.64
N ASN A 84 9.16 6.46 -9.60
CA ASN A 84 7.79 6.05 -9.85
C ASN A 84 7.65 5.55 -11.29
N THR A 85 6.75 4.58 -11.51
CA THR A 85 6.48 4.06 -12.85
C THR A 85 5.71 5.05 -13.71
N PHE A 86 4.86 5.87 -13.08
CA PHE A 86 4.07 6.91 -13.74
C PHE A 86 4.55 8.29 -13.31
N THR A 87 4.45 9.25 -14.22
CA THR A 87 4.57 10.67 -13.90
C THR A 87 3.37 11.13 -13.07
N LEU A 88 3.44 12.32 -12.48
CA LEU A 88 2.32 12.86 -11.71
C LEU A 88 1.09 13.14 -12.59
N GLU A 89 1.34 13.54 -13.84
CA GLU A 89 0.31 13.80 -14.86
C GLU A 89 -0.39 12.51 -15.29
N GLU A 90 0.37 11.47 -15.64
CA GLU A 90 -0.18 10.15 -15.97
C GLU A 90 -1.02 9.58 -14.82
N GLU A 91 -0.61 9.80 -13.56
CA GLU A 91 -1.41 9.34 -12.42
C GLU A 91 -2.72 10.12 -12.24
N ALA A 92 -2.75 11.39 -12.62
CA ALA A 92 -3.97 12.18 -12.63
C ALA A 92 -4.94 11.69 -13.71
N GLU A 93 -4.44 11.42 -14.92
CA GLU A 93 -5.24 10.90 -16.03
C GLU A 93 -5.82 9.51 -15.71
N ILE A 94 -5.00 8.58 -15.21
CA ILE A 94 -5.46 7.23 -14.84
C ILE A 94 -6.54 7.33 -13.76
N ARG A 95 -6.38 8.21 -12.78
CA ARG A 95 -7.38 8.46 -11.75
C ARG A 95 -8.68 8.99 -12.35
N GLU A 96 -8.62 9.99 -13.21
CA GLU A 96 -9.79 10.58 -13.85
C GLU A 96 -10.57 9.53 -14.66
N ILE A 97 -9.86 8.71 -15.44
CA ILE A 97 -10.45 7.60 -16.20
C ILE A 97 -11.18 6.63 -15.26
N LEU A 98 -10.57 6.24 -14.14
CA LEU A 98 -11.20 5.31 -13.19
C LEU A 98 -12.47 5.87 -12.58
N VAL A 99 -12.47 7.15 -12.19
CA VAL A 99 -13.66 7.82 -11.64
C VAL A 99 -14.75 7.96 -12.72
N ARG A 100 -14.38 8.36 -13.95
CA ARG A 100 -15.33 8.52 -15.06
C ARG A 100 -15.97 7.18 -15.44
N CYS A 101 -15.17 6.12 -15.58
CA CYS A 101 -15.65 4.75 -15.81
C CYS A 101 -16.63 4.29 -14.73
N SER A 102 -16.33 4.58 -13.46
CA SER A 102 -17.24 4.27 -12.34
C SER A 102 -18.56 5.03 -12.41
N LYS A 103 -18.55 6.30 -12.86
CA LYS A 103 -19.77 7.13 -12.98
C LYS A 103 -20.65 6.73 -14.17
N ILE A 104 -20.04 6.26 -15.26
CA ILE A 104 -20.75 5.80 -16.47
C ILE A 104 -21.37 4.40 -16.26
N GLY A 105 -20.93 3.66 -15.24
CA GLY A 105 -21.40 2.29 -14.96
C GLY A 105 -20.63 1.21 -15.72
N VAL A 106 -19.45 1.56 -16.27
CA VAL A 106 -18.48 0.60 -16.82
C VAL A 106 -17.20 0.61 -15.96
N PRO A 107 -17.29 0.22 -14.68
CA PRO A 107 -16.17 0.31 -13.76
C PRO A 107 -15.06 -0.67 -14.12
N LEU A 108 -13.81 -0.22 -14.00
CA LEU A 108 -12.65 -1.03 -14.37
C LEU A 108 -12.19 -1.91 -13.20
N GLY A 109 -12.12 -3.22 -13.42
CA GLY A 109 -11.49 -4.17 -12.51
C GLY A 109 -9.96 -4.19 -12.66
N LYS A 110 -9.28 -4.85 -11.73
CA LYS A 110 -7.80 -5.01 -11.76
C LYS A 110 -7.29 -5.60 -13.07
N ARG A 111 -7.96 -6.64 -13.59
CA ARG A 111 -7.54 -7.31 -14.84
C ARG A 111 -7.66 -6.38 -16.05
N SER A 112 -8.78 -5.68 -16.19
CA SER A 112 -9.01 -4.72 -17.28
C SER A 112 -8.04 -3.54 -17.21
N LEU A 113 -7.79 -3.02 -16.00
CA LEU A 113 -6.85 -1.91 -15.83
C LEU A 113 -5.42 -2.32 -16.18
N ILE A 114 -4.97 -3.54 -15.86
CA ILE A 114 -3.64 -4.05 -16.25
C ILE A 114 -3.49 -4.19 -17.77
N LYS A 115 -4.58 -4.39 -18.51
CA LYS A 115 -4.54 -4.43 -19.98
C LYS A 115 -4.36 -3.04 -20.59
N ILE A 116 -5.01 -2.03 -20.01
CA ILE A 116 -4.94 -0.64 -20.47
C ILE A 116 -3.63 0.01 -20.04
N VAL A 117 -3.31 -0.14 -18.75
CA VAL A 117 -2.14 0.44 -18.10
C VAL A 117 -1.09 -0.66 -18.01
N LYS A 118 0.09 -0.44 -18.62
CA LYS A 118 1.24 -1.35 -18.57
C LYS A 118 1.41 -1.98 -17.18
N PRO A 119 1.85 -3.25 -17.08
CA PRO A 119 1.95 -3.97 -15.82
C PRO A 119 2.87 -3.22 -14.84
N SER A 120 2.23 -2.48 -13.94
CA SER A 120 2.84 -1.57 -12.99
C SER A 120 2.40 -1.97 -11.59
N PRO A 121 3.14 -1.57 -10.54
CA PRO A 121 2.74 -1.84 -9.17
C PRO A 121 1.52 -0.97 -8.77
N LEU A 122 0.32 -1.38 -9.21
CA LEU A 122 -0.99 -0.77 -8.90
C LEU A 122 -1.18 -0.48 -7.41
N ARG A 123 -0.66 -1.36 -6.54
CA ARG A 123 -0.66 -1.13 -5.08
C ARG A 123 0.00 0.20 -4.68
N LYS A 124 1.11 0.59 -5.32
CA LYS A 124 1.79 1.86 -5.02
C LYS A 124 1.06 3.06 -5.62
N PHE A 125 0.42 2.89 -6.77
CA PHE A 125 -0.47 3.91 -7.35
C PHE A 125 -1.64 4.22 -6.43
N LEU A 126 -2.38 3.19 -5.97
CA LEU A 126 -3.54 3.36 -5.07
C LEU A 126 -3.16 3.95 -3.71
N ARG A 127 -1.96 3.65 -3.18
CA ARG A 127 -1.49 4.27 -1.92
C ARG A 127 -1.28 5.78 -2.03
N ARG A 128 -0.95 6.27 -3.23
CA ARG A 128 -0.73 7.70 -3.50
C ARG A 128 -2.03 8.40 -3.89
N ASN A 129 -2.88 7.72 -4.65
CA ASN A 129 -4.17 8.24 -5.12
C ASN A 129 -5.31 7.77 -4.21
N ARG A 130 -5.47 8.43 -3.07
CA ARG A 130 -6.48 8.09 -2.06
C ARG A 130 -7.92 8.42 -2.46
N GLU A 131 -8.13 9.13 -3.55
CA GLU A 131 -9.45 9.43 -4.11
C GLU A 131 -10.08 8.21 -4.78
N VAL A 132 -9.29 7.19 -5.13
CA VAL A 132 -9.77 5.95 -5.73
C VAL A 132 -9.67 4.82 -4.72
N SER A 133 -10.71 4.00 -4.65
CA SER A 133 -10.80 2.85 -3.75
C SER A 133 -11.33 1.61 -4.48
N LEU A 134 -10.97 0.42 -3.97
CA LEU A 134 -11.56 -0.83 -4.44
C LEU A 134 -12.94 -0.99 -3.82
N ARG A 135 -13.95 -1.29 -4.65
CA ARG A 135 -15.33 -1.57 -4.24
C ARG A 135 -15.80 -2.90 -4.78
N ILE A 136 -16.76 -3.47 -4.07
CA ILE A 136 -17.46 -4.68 -4.51
C ILE A 136 -18.55 -4.20 -5.47
N LEU A 137 -18.64 -4.87 -6.61
CA LEU A 137 -19.75 -4.68 -7.54
C LEU A 137 -21.05 -5.06 -6.82
N SER A 138 -22.00 -4.14 -6.75
CA SER A 138 -23.35 -4.49 -6.33
C SER A 138 -24.18 -4.79 -7.58
N ALA A 139 -24.90 -5.91 -7.58
CA ALA A 139 -25.80 -6.28 -8.67
C ALA A 139 -27.16 -5.58 -8.58
N LEU A 140 -27.30 -4.54 -7.76
CA LEU A 140 -28.44 -3.63 -7.87
C LEU A 140 -28.42 -3.05 -9.29
N SER A 141 -29.48 -3.19 -10.06
CA SER A 141 -29.47 -2.65 -11.43
C SER A 141 -29.54 -1.12 -11.38
N PHE A 142 -28.71 -0.45 -12.18
CA PHE A 142 -28.78 1.01 -12.36
C PHE A 142 -30.18 1.46 -12.81
N LYS A 143 -30.93 0.58 -13.49
CA LYS A 143 -32.34 0.80 -13.85
C LYS A 143 -33.22 0.93 -12.61
N LYS A 144 -33.17 -0.02 -11.67
CA LYS A 144 -33.99 0.03 -10.44
C LYS A 144 -33.66 1.24 -9.58
N SER A 145 -32.39 1.67 -9.50
CA SER A 145 -32.03 2.87 -8.74
C SER A 145 -32.45 4.18 -9.43
N ARG A 146 -32.43 4.24 -10.76
CA ARG A 146 -32.88 5.43 -11.54
C ARG A 146 -34.40 5.54 -11.66
N GLU A 147 -35.09 4.40 -11.66
CA GLU A 147 -36.56 4.34 -11.67
C GLU A 147 -37.16 4.81 -10.33
N TRP A 148 -36.37 4.84 -9.26
CA TRP A 148 -36.77 5.32 -7.95
C TRP A 148 -36.76 6.85 -7.88
N THR A 149 -37.82 7.48 -8.39
CA THR A 149 -38.04 8.93 -8.34
C THR A 149 -38.88 9.32 -7.13
N ALA A 150 -38.84 10.61 -6.74
CA ALA A 150 -39.68 11.11 -5.64
C ALA A 150 -41.19 10.89 -5.90
N ALA A 151 -41.64 11.05 -7.15
CA ALA A 151 -43.01 10.77 -7.56
C ALA A 151 -43.37 9.29 -7.35
N ARG A 152 -42.50 8.37 -7.79
CA ARG A 152 -42.73 6.93 -7.62
C ARG A 152 -42.69 6.50 -6.15
N CYS A 153 -41.88 7.17 -5.32
CA CYS A 153 -41.90 6.97 -3.87
C CYS A 153 -43.26 7.37 -3.29
N GLN A 154 -43.79 8.52 -3.70
CA GLN A 154 -45.08 9.01 -3.23
C GLN A 154 -46.23 8.09 -3.68
N GLU A 155 -46.24 7.67 -4.94
CA GLU A 155 -47.20 6.69 -5.46
C GLU A 155 -47.18 5.40 -4.65
N TRP A 156 -45.98 4.88 -4.34
CA TRP A 156 -45.81 3.69 -3.51
C TRP A 156 -46.32 3.88 -2.09
N ILE A 157 -46.02 5.01 -1.45
CA ILE A 157 -46.49 5.33 -0.09
C ILE A 157 -48.02 5.42 -0.09
N SER A 158 -48.63 6.12 -1.06
CA SER A 158 -50.08 6.22 -1.18
C SER A 158 -50.73 4.85 -1.38
N LEU A 159 -50.14 3.98 -2.18
CA LEU A 159 -50.63 2.61 -2.36
C LEU A 159 -50.57 1.80 -1.06
N LEU A 160 -49.49 1.91 -0.30
CA LEU A 160 -49.38 1.26 1.01
C LEU A 160 -50.40 1.80 2.02
N GLN A 161 -50.65 3.11 2.02
CA GLN A 161 -51.66 3.73 2.87
C GLN A 161 -53.06 3.20 2.52
N ASN A 162 -53.43 3.17 1.24
CA ASN A 162 -54.73 2.63 0.81
C ASN A 162 -54.90 1.16 1.23
N LEU A 163 -53.88 0.33 1.05
CA LEU A 163 -53.92 -1.08 1.48
C LEU A 163 -54.02 -1.22 3.00
N SER A 164 -53.42 -0.30 3.76
CA SER A 164 -53.56 -0.23 5.21
C SER A 164 -54.99 0.15 5.60
N ASP A 165 -55.56 1.17 4.98
CA ASP A 165 -56.91 1.67 5.27
C ASP A 165 -57.99 0.64 4.93
N GLU A 166 -57.76 -0.16 3.89
CA GLU A 166 -58.61 -1.29 3.50
C GLU A 166 -58.41 -2.55 4.39
N GLY A 167 -57.49 -2.50 5.35
CA GLY A 167 -57.23 -3.59 6.32
C GLY A 167 -56.44 -4.77 5.75
N PHE A 168 -55.90 -4.68 4.53
CA PHE A 168 -55.12 -5.77 3.92
C PHE A 168 -53.82 -6.06 4.66
N LEU A 169 -53.27 -5.09 5.40
CA LEU A 169 -52.03 -5.24 6.16
C LEU A 169 -52.22 -5.81 7.57
N ASP A 170 -53.46 -5.90 8.07
CA ASP A 170 -53.75 -6.33 9.44
C ASP A 170 -53.65 -7.86 9.62
N ASN A 171 -53.84 -8.63 8.54
CA ASN A 171 -53.74 -10.09 8.55
C ASN A 171 -52.55 -10.59 7.71
N PRO A 172 -51.35 -10.74 8.30
CA PRO A 172 -50.17 -11.20 7.58
C PRO A 172 -50.32 -12.62 7.01
N SER A 173 -51.18 -13.46 7.59
CA SER A 173 -51.42 -14.82 7.09
C SER A 173 -52.21 -14.85 5.77
N GLY A 174 -52.84 -13.75 5.39
CA GLY A 174 -53.53 -13.61 4.10
C GLY A 174 -52.63 -13.13 2.97
N ILE A 175 -51.39 -12.73 3.25
CA ILE A 175 -50.48 -12.14 2.28
C ILE A 175 -49.58 -13.23 1.70
N TRP A 176 -49.77 -13.52 0.41
CA TRP A 176 -48.98 -14.51 -0.32
C TRP A 176 -48.10 -13.80 -1.34
N ASN A 177 -46.79 -14.03 -1.27
CA ASN A 177 -45.88 -13.58 -2.32
C ASN A 177 -45.86 -14.61 -3.45
N LEU A 178 -46.25 -14.19 -4.66
CA LEU A 178 -46.28 -15.02 -5.87
C LEU A 178 -45.28 -14.54 -6.93
N ASP A 179 -44.25 -13.80 -6.52
CA ASP A 179 -43.21 -13.31 -7.43
C ASP A 179 -42.15 -14.38 -7.73
N GLU A 180 -41.52 -14.26 -8.90
CA GLU A 180 -40.45 -15.16 -9.32
C GLU A 180 -39.19 -14.92 -8.46
N SER A 181 -38.74 -15.95 -7.74
CA SER A 181 -37.49 -15.88 -6.99
C SER A 181 -36.30 -16.01 -7.94
N GLY A 182 -35.76 -14.87 -8.38
CA GLY A 182 -34.52 -14.81 -9.14
C GLY A 182 -33.32 -15.18 -8.27
N PHE A 183 -32.85 -16.42 -8.36
CA PHE A 183 -31.60 -16.83 -7.72
C PHE A 183 -30.41 -16.25 -8.49
N ARG A 184 -29.59 -15.43 -7.83
CA ARG A 184 -28.32 -14.99 -8.38
C ARG A 184 -27.35 -16.18 -8.41
N LEU A 185 -27.32 -16.90 -9.52
CA LEU A 185 -26.43 -18.05 -9.74
C LEU A 185 -24.96 -17.67 -9.89
N ALA A 186 -24.66 -16.38 -10.13
CA ALA A 186 -23.32 -15.86 -10.22
C ALA A 186 -23.04 -14.84 -9.10
N GLU A 187 -22.05 -15.15 -8.27
CA GLU A 187 -21.44 -14.22 -7.35
C GLU A 187 -20.64 -13.18 -8.13
N LEU A 188 -21.26 -12.04 -8.49
CA LEU A 188 -20.56 -10.90 -9.05
C LEU A 188 -19.78 -10.16 -7.94
N TYR A 189 -18.83 -10.82 -7.28
CA TYR A 189 -17.90 -10.17 -6.34
C TYR A 189 -16.65 -9.64 -7.04
N ASP A 190 -16.81 -9.05 -8.22
CA ASP A 190 -15.67 -8.44 -8.88
C ASP A 190 -15.29 -7.14 -8.16
N ARG A 191 -14.00 -7.00 -7.89
CA ARG A 191 -13.46 -5.80 -7.25
C ARG A 191 -13.10 -4.78 -8.31
N ILE A 192 -13.75 -3.64 -8.23
CA ILE A 192 -13.62 -2.56 -9.19
C ILE A 192 -13.07 -1.30 -8.54
N TYR A 193 -12.48 -0.42 -9.34
CA TYR A 193 -12.02 0.88 -8.89
C TYR A 193 -13.13 1.92 -9.02
N ALA A 194 -13.42 2.60 -7.92
CA ALA A 194 -14.43 3.66 -7.83
C ALA A 194 -13.96 4.81 -6.94
N GLU A 195 -14.67 5.93 -7.02
CA GLU A 195 -14.45 7.10 -6.18
C GLU A 195 -14.59 6.74 -4.69
N ARG A 196 -13.70 7.28 -3.86
CA ARG A 196 -13.69 7.01 -2.43
C ARG A 196 -14.92 7.65 -1.78
N GLY A 197 -15.69 6.82 -1.06
CA GLY A 197 -16.94 7.23 -0.41
C GLY A 197 -18.16 6.54 -1.02
N VAL A 198 -18.03 6.01 -2.25
CA VAL A 198 -19.07 5.19 -2.87
C VAL A 198 -19.04 3.78 -2.26
N ASN A 199 -20.10 3.36 -1.59
CA ASN A 199 -20.17 2.05 -0.95
C ASN A 199 -20.38 0.92 -1.96
N GLU A 200 -21.20 1.17 -2.97
CA GLU A 200 -21.57 0.22 -4.01
C GLU A 200 -21.38 0.88 -5.36
N ALA A 201 -20.59 0.24 -6.22
CA ALA A 201 -20.48 0.67 -7.60
C ALA A 201 -21.31 -0.30 -8.46
N VAL A 202 -22.22 0.30 -9.20
CA VAL A 202 -23.27 -0.40 -9.96
C VAL A 202 -22.80 -0.54 -11.41
N VAL A 203 -23.13 -1.67 -12.03
CA VAL A 203 -22.87 -1.93 -13.46
C VAL A 203 -24.16 -1.77 -14.25
N THR A 204 -24.05 -1.11 -15.40
CA THR A 204 -25.15 -0.89 -16.36
C THR A 204 -25.37 -2.08 -17.28
#